data_AF-J9DJY6-F1
#
_entry.id   AF-J9DJY6-F1
#
_cell.length_a   1.000
_cell.length_b   1.000
_cell.length_c   1.000
_cell.angle_alpha   90.00
_cell.angle_beta   90.00
_cell.angle_gamma   90.00
#
_symmetry.space_group_name_H-M   'P 1'
#
loop_
_entity.id
_entity.type
_entity.pdbx_description
1 polymer ?
#
loop_
_entity_poly.entity_id
_entity_poly.type
_entity_poly.pdbx_seq_one_letter_code
_entity_poly.pdbx_strand_id
1 'polypeptide(L)'
;GKYSFEAKGCTNSDELAIILTGTVMLRRLKNDVLNDLPMKKREVINLTDDSIYTNINKLREAKAAYSGAKDNDTRHQRLVEYYYETGIAKAKSVARYIIDHYFYDGAPKKKLLIFAHHQVVLDMISID
;
A
#
# COMPACT_ATOMS: atom_id res chain seq x y z
N GLY A 1 33.61 24.78 -8.85
CA GLY A 1 34.38 25.43 -7.78
C GLY A 1 34.99 24.39 -6.87
N LYS A 2 36.05 24.73 -6.13
CA LYS A 2 36.92 23.85 -5.31
C LYS A 2 36.23 23.12 -4.13
N TYR A 3 34.89 23.03 -4.12
CA TYR A 3 34.05 22.32 -3.15
C TYR A 3 32.74 21.86 -3.82
N SER A 4 32.84 21.02 -4.85
CA SER A 4 31.67 20.31 -5.40
C SER A 4 31.48 18.99 -4.64
N PHE A 5 30.23 18.62 -4.37
CA PHE A 5 29.88 17.33 -3.76
C PHE A 5 30.15 16.22 -4.80
N GLU A 6 31.31 15.59 -4.72
CA GLU A 6 31.71 14.53 -5.66
C GLU A 6 31.09 13.19 -5.22
N ALA A 7 29.85 12.94 -5.63
CA ALA A 7 29.18 11.66 -5.38
C ALA A 7 29.69 10.59 -6.36
N LYS A 8 30.85 9.97 -6.06
CA LYS A 8 31.42 8.87 -6.90
C LYS A 8 30.63 7.55 -6.86
N GLY A 9 29.41 7.54 -6.31
CA GLY A 9 28.58 6.35 -6.24
C GLY A 9 29.13 5.28 -5.29
N CYS A 10 28.75 4.02 -5.52
CA CYS A 10 29.17 2.89 -4.70
C CYS A 10 30.58 2.42 -5.09
N THR A 11 31.52 2.48 -4.15
CA THR A 11 32.85 1.84 -4.27
C THR A 11 32.83 0.48 -3.59
N ASN A 12 33.53 -0.51 -4.16
CA ASN A 12 33.64 -1.88 -3.63
C ASN A 12 32.31 -2.64 -3.55
N SER A 13 31.43 -2.47 -4.53
CA SER A 13 30.12 -3.13 -4.60
C SER A 13 30.20 -4.65 -4.52
N ASP A 14 31.25 -5.25 -5.09
CA ASP A 14 31.43 -6.70 -5.13
C ASP A 14 31.80 -7.26 -3.75
N GLU A 15 32.73 -6.60 -3.05
CA GLU A 15 33.11 -6.96 -1.68
C GLU A 15 31.93 -6.80 -0.73
N LEU A 16 31.19 -5.69 -0.85
CA LEU A 16 29.97 -5.46 -0.09
C LEU A 16 28.91 -6.53 -0.38
N ALA A 17 28.72 -6.91 -1.64
CA ALA A 17 27.77 -7.96 -2.01
C ALA A 17 28.14 -9.30 -1.39
N ILE A 18 29.42 -9.67 -1.38
CA ILE A 18 29.93 -10.90 -0.75
C ILE A 18 29.65 -10.88 0.75
N ILE A 19 30.02 -9.80 1.44
CA ILE A 19 29.81 -9.67 2.89
C ILE A 19 28.32 -9.76 3.21
N LEU A 20 27.46 -9.02 2.50
CA LEU A 20 26.03 -9.01 2.76
C LEU A 20 25.40 -10.38 2.50
N THR A 21 25.65 -11.00 1.34
CA THR A 21 25.06 -12.31 1.00
C THR A 21 25.58 -13.45 1.88
N GLY A 22 26.82 -13.36 2.38
CA GLY A 22 27.41 -14.36 3.26
C GLY A 22 27.05 -14.22 4.74
N THR A 23 26.54 -13.07 5.18
CA THR A 23 26.29 -12.80 6.61
C THR A 23 24.82 -12.57 6.96
N VAL A 24 24.19 -11.55 6.38
CA VAL A 24 22.89 -11.02 6.87
C VAL A 24 21.80 -10.96 5.80
N MET A 25 22.16 -11.04 4.52
CA MET A 25 21.22 -10.85 3.41
C MET A 25 20.72 -12.19 2.88
N LEU A 26 19.45 -12.49 3.15
CA LEU A 26 18.69 -13.52 2.43
C LEU A 26 18.04 -12.91 1.18
N ARG A 27 18.59 -13.24 0.00
CA ARG A 27 18.06 -12.80 -1.31
C ARG A 27 17.62 -14.00 -2.14
N ARG A 28 16.40 -13.98 -2.65
CA ARG A 28 15.85 -14.99 -3.59
C ARG A 28 15.15 -14.29 -4.75
N LEU A 29 15.34 -14.74 -5.98
CA LEU A 29 14.59 -14.22 -7.12
C LEU A 29 13.21 -14.87 -7.18
N LYS A 30 12.27 -14.23 -7.85
CA LYS A 30 10.93 -14.80 -8.08
C LYS A 30 11.02 -16.17 -8.75
N ASN A 31 11.89 -16.33 -9.76
CA ASN A 31 12.09 -17.59 -10.45
C ASN A 31 12.60 -18.70 -9.52
N ASP A 32 13.39 -18.35 -8.50
CA ASP A 32 13.96 -19.31 -7.55
C ASP A 32 12.94 -19.82 -6.51
N VAL A 33 11.81 -19.11 -6.34
CA VAL A 33 10.78 -19.45 -5.33
C VAL A 33 9.39 -19.71 -5.93
N LEU A 34 9.19 -19.43 -7.21
CA LEU A 34 7.88 -19.56 -7.86
C LEU A 34 7.41 -21.01 -7.97
N ASN A 35 8.33 -21.97 -8.06
CA ASN A 35 7.98 -23.40 -8.13
C ASN A 35 7.54 -23.98 -6.77
N ASP A 36 8.00 -23.38 -5.66
CA ASP A 36 7.66 -23.81 -4.30
C ASP A 36 6.37 -23.16 -3.78
N LEU A 37 5.83 -22.20 -4.53
CA LEU A 37 4.66 -21.42 -4.12
C LEU A 37 3.47 -21.73 -5.04
N PRO A 38 2.25 -21.83 -4.49
CA PRO A 38 1.06 -21.98 -5.31
C PRO A 38 0.95 -20.81 -6.30
N MET A 39 0.33 -21.06 -7.45
CA MET A 39 0.16 -20.08 -8.52
C MET A 39 -0.36 -18.75 -7.99
N LYS A 40 0.35 -17.66 -8.31
CA LYS A 40 -0.03 -16.31 -7.90
C LYS A 40 -1.34 -15.89 -8.58
N LYS A 41 -2.41 -15.73 -7.79
CA LYS A 41 -3.67 -15.12 -8.22
C LYS A 41 -3.64 -13.60 -8.01
N ARG A 42 -4.19 -12.84 -8.95
CA ARG A 42 -4.40 -11.40 -8.87
C ARG A 42 -5.84 -11.10 -9.23
N GLU A 43 -6.58 -10.53 -8.29
CA GLU A 43 -8.00 -10.30 -8.43
C GLU A 43 -8.32 -8.88 -7.97
N VAL A 44 -9.26 -8.23 -8.66
CA VAL A 44 -9.82 -6.93 -8.26
C VAL A 44 -11.20 -7.21 -7.71
N ILE A 45 -11.40 -6.89 -6.43
CA ILE A 45 -12.65 -7.13 -5.73
C ILE A 45 -13.45 -5.82 -5.71
N ASN A 46 -14.65 -5.86 -6.31
CA ASN A 46 -15.59 -4.74 -6.26
C ASN A 46 -16.46 -4.88 -5.01
N LEU A 47 -16.36 -3.91 -4.10
CA LEU A 47 -17.17 -3.85 -2.89
C LEU A 47 -18.34 -2.89 -3.11
N THR A 48 -19.56 -3.40 -3.00
CA THR A 48 -20.79 -2.60 -2.97
C THR A 48 -21.34 -2.61 -1.55
N ASP A 49 -21.19 -1.50 -0.84
CA ASP A 49 -21.64 -1.35 0.54
C ASP A 49 -22.15 0.07 0.76
N ASP A 50 -23.30 0.19 1.39
CA ASP A 50 -23.91 1.47 1.73
C ASP A 50 -23.09 2.23 2.77
N SER A 51 -22.19 1.57 3.48
CA SER A 51 -21.27 2.19 4.43
C SER A 51 -20.35 3.23 3.79
N ILE A 52 -20.11 3.16 2.47
CA ILE A 52 -19.33 4.13 1.68
C ILE A 52 -20.00 5.51 1.72
N TYR A 53 -21.33 5.58 1.87
CA TYR A 53 -22.07 6.84 1.83
C TYR A 53 -21.92 7.68 3.10
N THR A 54 -21.42 7.10 4.20
CA THR A 54 -21.32 7.77 5.52
C THR A 54 -20.45 9.04 5.50
N ASN A 55 -19.44 9.10 4.62
CA ASN A 55 -18.53 10.24 4.46
C ASN A 55 -18.49 10.79 3.02
N ILE A 56 -19.55 10.57 2.24
CA ILE A 56 -19.52 10.90 0.80
C ILE A 56 -19.39 12.40 0.52
N ASN A 57 -19.79 13.27 1.45
CA ASN A 57 -19.72 14.72 1.29
C ASN A 57 -18.25 15.20 1.23
N LYS A 58 -17.42 14.83 2.22
CA LYS A 58 -15.98 15.16 2.22
C LYS A 58 -15.26 14.59 1.01
N LEU A 59 -15.61 13.36 0.63
CA LEU A 59 -15.07 12.74 -0.57
C LEU A 59 -15.42 13.51 -1.85
N ARG A 60 -16.68 13.97 -1.98
CA ARG A 60 -17.14 14.78 -3.12
C ARG A 60 -16.46 16.13 -3.15
N GLU A 61 -16.31 16.78 -2.00
CA GLU A 61 -15.59 18.05 -1.86
C GLU A 61 -14.12 17.91 -2.26
N ALA A 62 -13.42 16.90 -1.74
CA ALA A 62 -12.02 16.64 -2.09
C ALA A 62 -11.86 16.32 -3.59
N LYS A 63 -12.80 15.55 -4.18
CA LYS A 63 -12.81 15.27 -5.62
C LYS A 63 -13.01 16.55 -6.45
N ALA A 64 -13.93 17.42 -6.03
CA ALA A 64 -14.19 18.69 -6.69
C ALA A 64 -12.97 19.62 -6.60
N ALA A 65 -12.36 19.72 -5.42
CA ALA A 65 -11.14 20.50 -5.19
C ALA A 65 -9.97 20.01 -6.03
N TYR A 66 -9.78 18.70 -6.15
CA TYR A 66 -8.77 18.11 -7.03
C TYR A 66 -9.04 18.41 -8.51
N SER A 67 -10.30 18.30 -8.94
CA SER A 67 -10.69 18.55 -10.33
C SER A 67 -10.61 20.04 -10.71
N GLY A 68 -10.77 20.93 -9.73
CA GLY A 68 -10.71 22.39 -9.90
C GLY A 68 -9.30 23.00 -9.77
N ALA A 69 -8.28 22.21 -9.38
CA ALA A 69 -6.91 22.69 -9.25
C ALA A 69 -6.29 22.99 -10.63
N LYS A 70 -5.63 24.16 -10.76
CA LYS A 70 -5.08 24.65 -12.03
C LYS A 70 -3.57 24.46 -12.15
N ASP A 71 -2.84 24.59 -11.05
CA ASP A 71 -1.40 24.38 -10.98
C ASP A 71 -1.04 22.99 -10.43
N ASN A 72 0.17 22.53 -10.74
CA ASN A 72 0.62 21.18 -10.41
C ASN A 72 0.81 20.96 -8.90
N ASP A 73 1.31 21.95 -8.17
CA ASP A 73 1.60 21.82 -6.74
C ASP A 73 0.30 21.70 -5.94
N THR A 74 -0.66 22.58 -6.22
CA THR A 74 -2.00 22.51 -5.62
C THR A 74 -2.70 21.22 -6.03
N ARG A 75 -2.59 20.81 -7.30
CA ARG A 75 -3.19 19.55 -7.76
C ARG A 75 -2.62 18.34 -7.04
N HIS A 76 -1.30 18.33 -6.78
CA HIS A 76 -0.68 17.26 -6.00
C HIS A 76 -1.19 17.24 -4.55
N GLN A 77 -1.25 18.40 -3.90
CA GLN A 77 -1.79 18.50 -2.54
C GLN A 77 -3.25 18.02 -2.46
N ARG A 78 -4.11 18.46 -3.39
CA ARG A 78 -5.51 18.02 -3.46
C ARG A 78 -5.65 16.55 -3.79
N LEU A 79 -4.72 15.96 -4.55
CA LEU A 79 -4.73 14.52 -4.84
C LEU A 79 -4.49 13.71 -3.58
N VAL A 80 -3.54 14.13 -2.72
CA VAL A 80 -3.27 13.46 -1.44
C VAL A 80 -4.48 13.54 -0.52
N GLU A 81 -5.13 14.70 -0.43
CA GLU A 81 -6.39 14.88 0.33
C GLU A 81 -7.50 13.98 -0.23
N TYR A 82 -7.66 13.95 -1.55
CA TYR A 82 -8.66 13.11 -2.19
C TYR A 82 -8.42 11.62 -1.91
N TYR A 83 -7.17 11.14 -2.00
CA TYR A 83 -6.83 9.77 -1.66
C TYR A 83 -7.06 9.43 -0.19
N TYR A 84 -6.77 10.36 0.72
CA TYR A 84 -7.06 10.20 2.13
C TYR A 84 -8.56 9.97 2.38
N GLU A 85 -9.41 10.84 1.84
CA GLU A 85 -10.88 10.70 1.96
C GLU A 85 -11.40 9.43 1.28
N THR A 86 -10.84 9.03 0.13
CA THR A 86 -11.21 7.75 -0.51
C THR A 86 -10.83 6.55 0.36
N GLY A 87 -9.71 6.63 1.08
CA GLY A 87 -9.24 5.58 1.97
C GLY A 87 -10.22 5.38 3.13
N ILE A 88 -10.59 6.47 3.81
CA ILE A 88 -11.54 6.45 4.93
C ILE A 88 -12.90 5.90 4.47
N ALA A 89 -13.43 6.40 3.35
CA ALA A 89 -14.74 5.97 2.86
C ALA A 89 -14.82 4.47 2.53
N LYS A 90 -13.68 3.86 2.15
CA LYS A 90 -13.60 2.43 1.80
C LYS A 90 -13.24 1.54 2.99
N ALA A 91 -12.53 2.07 3.99
CA ALA A 91 -11.87 1.28 5.04
C ALA A 91 -12.84 0.32 5.76
N LYS A 92 -14.04 0.79 6.13
CA LYS A 92 -15.04 -0.04 6.82
C LYS A 92 -15.52 -1.24 5.97
N SER A 93 -15.85 -0.99 4.71
CA SER A 93 -16.29 -2.05 3.79
C SER A 93 -15.15 -3.05 3.52
N VAL A 94 -13.91 -2.55 3.39
CA VAL A 94 -12.71 -3.39 3.23
C VAL A 94 -12.47 -4.26 4.47
N ALA A 95 -12.52 -3.68 5.67
CA ALA A 95 -12.33 -4.43 6.92
C ALA A 95 -13.36 -5.56 7.06
N ARG A 96 -14.63 -5.24 6.81
CA ARG A 96 -15.71 -6.24 6.83
C ARG A 96 -15.49 -7.34 5.80
N TYR A 97 -15.15 -7.00 4.55
CA TYR A 97 -14.85 -7.98 3.53
C TYR A 97 -13.70 -8.93 3.95
N ILE A 98 -12.64 -8.39 4.55
CA ILE A 98 -11.51 -9.19 5.02
C ILE A 98 -11.96 -10.20 6.09
N ILE A 99 -12.76 -9.75 7.06
CA ILE A 99 -13.30 -10.61 8.12
C ILE A 99 -14.20 -11.69 7.52
N ASP A 100 -15.20 -11.29 6.74
CA ASP A 100 -16.22 -12.20 6.20
C ASP A 100 -15.61 -13.23 5.22
N HIS A 101 -14.51 -12.90 4.53
CA HIS A 101 -13.91 -13.77 3.51
C HIS A 101 -12.74 -14.61 4.02
N TYR A 102 -11.96 -14.13 5.00
CA TYR A 102 -10.76 -14.81 5.47
C TYR A 102 -10.79 -15.23 6.95
N PHE A 103 -11.65 -14.63 7.76
CA PHE A 103 -11.70 -14.83 9.21
C PHE A 103 -13.12 -15.08 9.73
N TYR A 104 -14.01 -15.62 8.88
CA TYR A 104 -15.34 -16.05 9.28
C TYR A 104 -15.28 -17.19 10.31
N ASP A 105 -16.39 -17.46 10.99
CA ASP A 105 -16.43 -18.51 12.02
C ASP A 105 -16.13 -19.90 11.41
N GLY A 106 -15.12 -20.58 11.96
CA GLY A 106 -14.58 -21.82 11.40
C GLY A 106 -13.58 -21.67 10.25
N ALA A 107 -13.13 -20.46 9.93
CA ALA A 107 -12.12 -20.24 8.89
C ALA A 107 -10.77 -20.93 9.22
N PRO A 108 -10.09 -21.53 8.22
CA PRO A 108 -8.76 -22.09 8.42
C PRO A 108 -7.74 -21.00 8.73
N LYS A 109 -6.75 -21.32 9.57
CA LYS A 109 -5.69 -20.37 9.93
C LYS A 109 -4.95 -19.87 8.69
N LYS A 110 -4.98 -18.56 8.47
CA LYS A 110 -4.36 -17.90 7.30
C LYS A 110 -3.58 -16.67 7.73
N LYS A 111 -2.39 -16.48 7.14
CA LYS A 111 -1.61 -15.25 7.30
C LYS A 111 -1.97 -14.29 6.17
N LEU A 112 -2.28 -13.04 6.52
CA LEU A 112 -2.60 -11.98 5.57
C LEU A 112 -1.59 -10.84 5.72
N LEU A 113 -1.12 -10.31 4.60
CA LEU A 113 -0.28 -9.13 4.55
C LEU A 113 -1.04 -8.03 3.82
N ILE A 114 -1.31 -6.93 4.51
CA ILE A 114 -2.14 -5.83 4.01
C ILE A 114 -1.24 -4.62 3.77
N PHE A 115 -1.41 -3.98 2.61
CA PHE A 115 -0.74 -2.74 2.28
C PHE A 115 -1.79 -1.65 2.11
N ALA A 116 -1.60 -0.53 2.79
CA ALA A 116 -2.38 0.69 2.58
C ALA A 116 -1.47 1.91 2.75
N HIS A 117 -1.82 2.99 2.06
CA HIS A 117 -1.01 4.21 2.05
C HIS A 117 -1.19 5.06 3.31
N HIS A 118 -2.43 5.18 3.79
CA HIS A 118 -2.76 6.03 4.93
C HIS A 118 -2.87 5.21 6.20
N GLN A 119 -2.22 5.66 7.28
CA GLN A 119 -2.22 4.98 8.57
C GLN A 119 -3.65 4.76 9.10
N VAL A 120 -4.53 5.76 8.96
CA VAL A 120 -5.95 5.64 9.37
C VAL A 120 -6.68 4.44 8.74
N VAL A 121 -6.30 4.04 7.52
CA VAL A 121 -6.88 2.86 6.86
C VAL A 121 -6.36 1.58 7.49
N LEU A 122 -5.07 1.54 7.83
CA LEU A 122 -4.47 0.41 8.55
C LEU A 122 -5.07 0.30 9.95
N ASP A 123 -5.22 1.41 10.67
CA ASP A 123 -5.80 1.45 12.00
C ASP A 123 -7.25 0.95 12.01
N MET A 124 -8.07 1.34 11.02
CA MET A 124 -9.45 0.82 10.90
C MET A 124 -9.54 -0.66 10.53
N ILE A 125 -8.54 -1.18 9.81
CA ILE A 125 -8.50 -2.60 9.43
C ILE A 125 -7.90 -3.44 10.56
N SER A 126 -7.03 -2.84 11.38
CA SER A 126 -6.45 -3.49 12.54
C SER A 126 -7.57 -3.89 13.49
N ILE A 127 -7.58 -5.17 13.83
CA ILE A 127 -8.47 -5.72 14.84
C ILE A 127 -7.65 -5.75 16.13
N ASP A 128 -8.16 -5.13 17.19
CA ASP A 128 -7.64 -5.34 18.55
C ASP A 128 -8.00 -6.74 19.05
#